data_AF-A0A7S3G5U6-F1
#
_entry.id   AF-A0A7S3G5U6-F1
#
_cell.length_a   1.000
_cell.length_b   1.000
_cell.length_c   1.000
_cell.angle_alpha   90.00
_cell.angle_beta   90.00
_cell.angle_gamma   90.00
#
_symmetry.space_group_name_H-M   'P 1'
#
loop_
_entity.id
_entity.type
_entity.pdbx_description
1 polymer ?
#
loop_
_entity_poly.entity_id
_entity_poly.type
_entity_poly.pdbx_seq_one_letter_code
_entity_poly.pdbx_strand_id
1 'polypeptide(L)'
;MRTNTASFVRWLSQRQCGGLTGRTNKPADSCYTFWVGASLSIMIDELKIDELRYVFCIPDIVGFLCECQTPLGGFGKHPKVHPDPLHSHMALSGATVLSYLQQQESCLGSLCAFDPRLGVCRQHLLRHGLGYVHK
;
A
#
# COMPACT_ATOMS: atom_id res chain seq x y z
N MET A 1 -8.44 8.80 21.77
CA MET A 1 -8.39 9.78 20.67
C MET A 1 -9.53 9.45 19.72
N ARG A 2 -10.57 10.29 19.57
CA ARG A 2 -11.63 10.05 18.58
C ARG A 2 -11.14 10.59 17.23
N THR A 3 -10.63 9.72 16.39
CA THR A 3 -10.29 10.06 15.00
C THR A 3 -11.57 10.30 14.22
N ASN A 4 -11.63 11.39 13.44
CA ASN A 4 -12.72 11.61 12.51
C ASN A 4 -12.52 10.69 11.28
N THR A 5 -13.03 9.47 11.40
CA THR A 5 -12.95 8.42 10.37
C THR A 5 -13.39 8.91 9.00
N ALA A 6 -14.54 9.58 8.91
CA ALA A 6 -15.10 10.00 7.64
C ALA A 6 -14.20 11.00 6.92
N SER A 7 -13.68 11.99 7.66
CA SER A 7 -12.71 12.94 7.11
C SER A 7 -11.40 12.27 6.70
N PHE A 8 -10.93 11.27 7.45
CA PHE A 8 -9.71 10.55 7.11
C PHE A 8 -9.87 9.68 5.86
N VAL A 9 -10.96 8.91 5.74
CA VAL A 9 -11.25 8.12 4.54
C VAL A 9 -11.40 9.03 3.31
N ARG A 10 -12.11 10.16 3.45
CA ARG A 10 -12.19 11.17 2.39
C ARG A 10 -10.82 11.73 2.02
N TRP A 11 -9.95 11.97 3.00
CA TRP A 11 -8.59 12.43 2.74
C TRP A 11 -7.79 11.37 1.98
N LEU A 12 -7.88 10.10 2.37
CA LEU A 12 -7.22 8.98 1.69
C LEU A 12 -7.69 8.87 0.24
N SER A 13 -9.00 8.89 -0.02
CA SER A 13 -9.56 8.77 -1.38
C SER A 13 -9.04 9.86 -2.33
N GLN A 14 -8.84 11.08 -1.82
CA GLN A 14 -8.31 12.21 -2.58
C GLN A 14 -6.80 12.14 -2.84
N ARG A 15 -6.12 11.05 -2.45
CA ARG A 15 -4.69 10.84 -2.76
C ARG A 15 -4.47 10.18 -4.11
N GLN A 16 -5.49 9.58 -4.72
CA GLN A 16 -5.33 8.88 -5.99
C GLN A 16 -5.39 9.82 -7.20
N CYS A 17 -4.37 9.73 -8.05
CA CYS A 17 -4.27 10.36 -9.36
C CYS A 17 -3.37 9.50 -10.26
N GLY A 18 -3.95 8.47 -10.88
CA GLY A 18 -3.19 7.33 -11.41
C GLY A 18 -2.61 6.50 -10.24
N GLY A 19 -1.42 6.87 -9.77
CA GLY A 19 -0.83 6.39 -8.52
C GLY A 19 -1.33 7.13 -7.27
N LEU A 20 -0.62 6.98 -6.15
CA LEU A 20 -0.95 7.65 -4.88
C LEU A 20 -0.01 8.83 -4.60
N THR A 21 -0.57 9.90 -4.05
CA THR A 21 0.13 11.12 -3.66
C THR A 21 0.25 11.21 -2.13
N GLY A 22 1.26 11.92 -1.61
CA GLY A 22 1.39 12.13 -0.17
C GLY A 22 0.58 13.31 0.34
N ARG A 23 0.37 14.31 -0.52
CA ARG A 23 -0.30 15.58 -0.21
C ARG A 23 -0.97 16.12 -1.48
N THR A 24 -2.00 16.92 -1.29
CA THR A 24 -2.73 17.60 -2.37
C THR A 24 -1.78 18.39 -3.29
N ASN A 25 -2.07 18.37 -4.60
CA ASN A 25 -1.32 19.09 -5.64
C ASN A 25 0.17 18.70 -5.74
N LYS A 26 0.51 17.45 -5.42
CA LYS A 26 1.83 16.87 -5.65
C LYS A 26 1.71 15.64 -6.56
N PRO A 27 2.77 15.33 -7.32
CA PRO A 27 2.76 14.14 -8.17
C PRO A 27 2.64 12.86 -7.33
N ALA A 28 2.17 11.79 -7.97
CA ALA A 28 2.17 10.46 -7.39
C ALA A 28 3.61 10.00 -7.13
N ASP A 29 3.80 9.11 -6.16
CA ASP A 29 5.11 8.55 -5.78
C ASP A 29 4.90 7.08 -5.42
N SER A 30 5.77 6.20 -5.92
CA SER A 30 5.64 4.75 -5.72
C SER A 30 5.62 4.36 -4.23
N CYS A 31 6.27 5.12 -3.35
CA CYS A 31 6.26 4.80 -1.92
C CYS A 31 4.91 5.06 -1.24
N TYR A 32 4.08 5.96 -1.79
CA TYR A 32 2.75 6.22 -1.22
C TYR A 32 1.77 5.09 -1.45
N THR A 33 2.04 4.18 -2.39
CA THR A 33 1.31 2.90 -2.49
C THR A 33 1.28 2.19 -1.15
N PHE A 34 2.41 2.13 -0.45
CA PHE A 34 2.44 1.61 0.92
C PHE A 34 1.81 2.59 1.91
N TRP A 35 2.31 3.82 2.02
CA TRP A 35 1.88 4.72 3.10
C TRP A 35 0.37 5.01 3.12
N VAL A 36 -0.22 5.23 1.95
CA VAL A 36 -1.65 5.52 1.80
C VAL A 36 -2.46 4.22 1.79
N GLY A 37 -2.01 3.19 1.08
CA GLY A 37 -2.69 1.88 1.03
C GLY A 37 -2.74 1.18 2.39
N ALA A 38 -1.62 1.12 3.11
CA ALA A 38 -1.52 0.54 4.45
C ALA A 38 -2.42 1.27 5.46
N SER A 39 -2.48 2.60 5.36
CA SER A 39 -3.38 3.40 6.19
C SER A 39 -4.85 2.99 6.00
N LEU A 40 -5.29 2.79 4.75
CA LEU A 40 -6.64 2.30 4.46
C LEU A 40 -6.86 0.88 4.97
N SER A 41 -5.89 -0.02 4.75
CA SER A 41 -5.96 -1.41 5.22
C SER A 41 -6.11 -1.51 6.74
N ILE A 42 -5.35 -0.70 7.49
CA ILE A 42 -5.46 -0.66 8.96
C ILE A 42 -6.85 -0.15 9.35
N MET A 43 -7.38 0.88 8.69
CA MET A 43 -8.72 1.41 8.97
C MET A 43 -9.82 0.36 8.73
N ILE A 44 -9.74 -0.42 7.65
CA ILE A 44 -10.66 -1.54 7.38
C ILE A 44 -10.61 -2.55 8.54
N ASP A 45 -9.41 -2.95 8.95
CA ASP A 45 -9.22 -3.93 10.02
C ASP A 45 -9.73 -3.42 11.38
N GLU A 46 -9.51 -2.15 11.71
CA GLU A 46 -9.92 -1.56 12.99
C GLU A 46 -11.43 -1.30 13.05
N LEU A 47 -12.02 -0.82 11.95
CA LEU A 47 -13.42 -0.43 11.92
C LEU A 47 -14.38 -1.54 11.49
N LYS A 48 -13.85 -2.61 10.87
CA LYS A 48 -14.62 -3.72 10.30
C LYS A 48 -15.64 -3.24 9.24
N ILE A 49 -15.22 -2.31 8.38
CA ILE A 49 -16.01 -1.77 7.26
C ILE A 49 -15.35 -2.19 5.95
N ASP A 50 -15.81 -3.28 5.35
CA ASP A 50 -15.22 -3.85 4.14
C ASP A 50 -15.45 -2.99 2.89
N GLU A 51 -16.50 -2.17 2.87
CA GLU A 51 -16.80 -1.27 1.75
C GLU A 51 -15.70 -0.24 1.49
N LEU A 52 -14.86 0.04 2.50
CA LEU A 52 -13.70 0.93 2.33
C LEU A 52 -12.66 0.37 1.35
N ARG A 53 -12.69 -0.93 1.02
CA ARG A 53 -11.82 -1.54 0.00
C ARG A 53 -12.01 -0.92 -1.39
N TYR A 54 -13.19 -0.37 -1.67
CA TYR A 54 -13.54 0.23 -2.96
C TYR A 54 -13.18 1.72 -3.07
N VAL A 55 -12.49 2.28 -2.06
CA VAL A 55 -12.06 3.68 -2.05
C VAL A 55 -11.06 4.01 -3.16
N PHE A 56 -10.26 3.02 -3.58
CA PHE A 56 -9.25 3.18 -4.61
C PHE A 56 -9.60 2.40 -5.88
N CYS A 57 -9.29 3.00 -7.04
CA CYS A 57 -9.19 2.25 -8.28
C CYS A 57 -7.83 1.52 -8.31
N ILE A 58 -7.79 0.30 -7.78
CA ILE A 58 -6.53 -0.45 -7.63
C ILE A 58 -5.81 -0.70 -8.97
N PRO A 59 -6.48 -1.02 -10.09
CA PRO A 59 -5.81 -1.19 -11.38
C PRO A 59 -4.95 0.01 -11.81
N ASP A 60 -5.40 1.23 -11.56
CA ASP A 60 -4.63 2.44 -11.91
C ASP A 60 -3.36 2.56 -11.07
N ILE A 61 -3.44 2.22 -9.78
CA ILE A 61 -2.28 2.27 -8.87
C ILE A 61 -1.26 1.20 -9.27
N VAL A 62 -1.74 0.00 -9.62
CA VAL A 62 -0.90 -1.08 -10.14
C VAL A 62 -0.23 -0.67 -11.45
N GLY A 63 -0.97 -0.07 -12.39
CA GLY A 63 -0.41 0.44 -13.64
C GLY A 63 0.73 1.43 -13.40
N PHE A 64 0.53 2.37 -12.49
CA PHE A 64 1.58 3.32 -12.08
C PHE A 64 2.81 2.64 -11.45
N LEU A 65 2.63 1.61 -10.61
CA LEU A 65 3.75 0.85 -10.04
C LEU A 65 4.54 0.11 -11.11
N CYS A 66 3.86 -0.50 -12.09
CA CYS A 66 4.49 -1.17 -13.22
C CYS A 66 5.35 -0.17 -14.03
N GLU A 67 4.89 1.06 -14.24
CA GLU A 67 5.68 2.11 -14.89
C GLU A 67 6.90 2.57 -14.06
N CYS A 68 6.83 2.44 -12.72
CA CYS A 68 7.94 2.74 -11.81
C CYS A 68 8.96 1.61 -11.70
N GLN A 69 8.63 0.40 -12.16
CA GLN A 69 9.54 -0.73 -12.18
C GLN A 69 10.64 -0.51 -13.23
N THR A 70 11.88 -0.85 -12.90
CA THR A 70 13.01 -0.60 -13.79
C THR A 70 13.57 -1.89 -14.41
N PRO A 71 14.12 -1.83 -15.63
CA PRO A 71 14.79 -3.00 -16.25
C PRO A 71 16.00 -3.52 -15.46
N LEU A 72 16.58 -2.71 -14.57
CA LEU A 72 17.68 -3.12 -13.67
C LEU A 72 17.17 -3.89 -12.44
N GLY A 73 15.85 -4.05 -12.29
CA GLY A 73 15.20 -4.49 -11.07
C GLY A 73 14.85 -3.31 -10.14
N GLY A 74 14.05 -3.60 -9.13
CA GLY A 74 13.57 -2.59 -8.18
C GLY A 74 12.60 -1.56 -8.78
N PHE A 75 12.26 -0.57 -7.96
CA PHE A 75 11.31 0.49 -8.29
C PHE A 75 11.93 1.86 -8.00
N GLY A 76 11.73 2.80 -8.91
CA GLY A 76 12.04 4.21 -8.71
C GLY A 76 10.87 4.96 -8.07
N LYS A 77 11.12 6.20 -7.66
CA LYS A 77 10.12 7.13 -7.14
C LYS A 77 8.97 7.41 -8.12
N HIS A 78 9.33 7.56 -9.39
CA HIS A 78 8.45 7.84 -10.52
C HIS A 78 8.92 7.03 -11.74
N PRO A 79 8.12 6.94 -12.81
CA PRO A 79 8.57 6.35 -14.05
C PRO A 79 9.87 6.99 -14.56
N LYS A 80 10.78 6.15 -15.07
CA LYS A 80 12.09 6.56 -15.62
C LYS A 80 13.07 7.17 -14.59
N VAL A 81 12.80 7.03 -13.29
CA VAL A 81 13.76 7.35 -12.22
C VAL A 81 14.53 6.08 -11.85
N HIS A 82 15.81 6.21 -11.49
CA HIS A 82 16.61 5.09 -11.00
C HIS A 82 15.96 4.42 -9.77
N PRO A 83 16.08 3.09 -9.64
CA PRO A 83 15.55 2.38 -8.48
C PRO A 83 16.42 2.65 -7.25
N ASP A 84 15.80 2.61 -6.08
CA ASP A 84 16.51 2.65 -4.81
C ASP A 84 15.87 1.70 -3.78
N PRO A 85 16.58 1.36 -2.68
CA PRO A 85 16.08 0.41 -1.70
C PRO A 85 14.76 0.82 -1.05
N LEU A 86 14.54 2.12 -0.82
CA LEU A 86 13.33 2.60 -0.16
C LEU A 86 12.12 2.43 -1.06
N HIS A 87 12.17 2.96 -2.29
CA HIS A 87 11.03 2.87 -3.20
C HIS A 87 10.78 1.43 -3.65
N SER A 88 11.84 0.62 -3.81
CA SER A 88 11.70 -0.80 -4.11
C SER A 88 10.98 -1.56 -2.99
N HIS A 89 11.40 -1.34 -1.74
CA HIS A 89 10.74 -1.97 -0.60
C HIS A 89 9.28 -1.51 -0.47
N MET A 90 9.03 -0.20 -0.52
CA MET A 90 7.69 0.35 -0.33
C MET A 90 6.74 0.04 -1.49
N ALA A 91 7.23 -0.05 -2.72
CA ALA A 91 6.41 -0.49 -3.85
C ALA A 91 5.95 -1.93 -3.67
N LEU A 92 6.86 -2.84 -3.29
CA LEU A 92 6.52 -4.25 -3.04
C LEU A 92 5.57 -4.41 -1.85
N SER A 93 5.89 -3.78 -0.72
CA SER A 93 5.04 -3.77 0.48
C SER A 93 3.65 -3.21 0.17
N GLY A 94 3.59 -2.12 -0.59
CA GLY A 94 2.34 -1.52 -1.07
C GLY A 94 1.55 -2.46 -1.98
N ALA A 95 2.21 -3.14 -2.93
CA ALA A 95 1.56 -4.10 -3.80
C ALA A 95 0.93 -5.28 -3.04
N THR A 96 1.58 -5.77 -1.98
CA THR A 96 0.97 -6.79 -1.10
C THR A 96 -0.27 -6.24 -0.38
N VAL A 97 -0.25 -4.97 0.03
CA VAL A 97 -1.44 -4.33 0.62
C VAL A 97 -2.56 -4.20 -0.40
N LEU A 98 -2.27 -3.81 -1.64
CA LEU A 98 -3.27 -3.73 -2.71
C LEU A 98 -3.93 -5.10 -2.97
N SER A 99 -3.15 -6.18 -2.99
CA SER A 99 -3.65 -7.56 -3.08
C SER A 99 -4.60 -7.92 -1.95
N TYR A 100 -4.25 -7.55 -0.72
CA TYR A 100 -5.13 -7.73 0.43
C TYR A 100 -6.44 -6.95 0.26
N LEU A 101 -6.38 -5.69 -0.21
CA LEU A 101 -7.57 -4.86 -0.43
C LEU A 101 -8.48 -5.46 -1.50
N GLN A 102 -7.93 -5.96 -2.62
CA GLN A 102 -8.67 -6.60 -3.71
C GLN A 102 -9.15 -8.02 -3.40
N GLN A 103 -8.67 -8.63 -2.31
CA GLN A 103 -8.89 -10.06 -2.01
C GLN A 103 -8.43 -10.97 -3.17
N GLN A 104 -7.32 -10.59 -3.81
CA GLN A 104 -6.73 -11.28 -4.97
C GLN A 104 -5.22 -11.39 -4.81
N GLU A 105 -4.57 -12.25 -5.60
CA GLU A 105 -3.10 -12.30 -5.64
C GLU A 105 -2.49 -11.00 -6.19
N SER A 106 -1.20 -10.79 -5.93
CA SER A 106 -0.51 -9.62 -6.46
C SER A 106 -0.25 -9.75 -7.94
N CYS A 107 -0.48 -8.65 -8.66
CA CYS A 107 -0.02 -8.48 -10.04
C CYS A 107 1.50 -8.60 -10.18
N LEU A 108 2.26 -8.42 -9.09
CA LEU A 108 3.71 -8.60 -9.05
C LEU A 108 4.15 -10.03 -8.67
N GLY A 109 3.21 -10.99 -8.67
CA GLY A 109 3.46 -12.39 -8.37
C GLY A 109 3.19 -12.77 -6.90
N SER A 110 3.72 -13.92 -6.49
CA SER A 110 3.47 -14.49 -5.16
C SER A 110 4.31 -13.79 -4.08
N LEU A 111 3.83 -12.63 -3.61
CA LEU A 111 4.41 -11.89 -2.50
C LEU A 111 3.94 -12.46 -1.16
N CYS A 112 4.85 -12.56 -0.19
CA CYS A 112 4.49 -12.97 1.17
C CYS A 112 3.55 -11.95 1.82
N ALA A 113 2.62 -12.42 2.64
CA ALA A 113 1.73 -11.54 3.40
C ALA A 113 2.52 -10.53 4.23
N PHE A 114 2.08 -9.28 4.19
CA PHE A 114 2.74 -8.14 4.81
C PHE A 114 1.89 -7.59 5.96
N ASP A 115 2.53 -7.22 7.08
CA ASP A 115 1.87 -6.54 8.18
C ASP A 115 1.94 -5.01 7.98
N PRO A 116 0.80 -4.34 7.68
CA PRO A 116 0.80 -2.92 7.38
C PRO A 116 1.09 -2.04 8.60
N ARG A 117 0.95 -2.56 9.83
CA ARG A 117 1.20 -1.80 11.07
C ARG A 117 2.68 -1.78 11.42
N LEU A 118 3.38 -2.88 11.16
CA LEU A 118 4.79 -3.05 11.50
C LEU A 118 5.76 -2.90 10.33
N GLY A 119 5.26 -2.88 9.09
CA GLY A 119 6.14 -2.70 7.93
C GLY A 119 7.00 -3.93 7.63
N VAL A 120 6.54 -5.15 7.99
CA VAL A 120 7.34 -6.38 7.84
C VAL A 120 6.49 -7.58 7.41
N CYS A 121 7.15 -8.64 6.94
CA CYS A 121 6.50 -9.90 6.58
C CYS A 121 5.78 -10.54 7.78
N ARG A 122 4.50 -10.89 7.62
CA ARG A 122 3.69 -11.52 8.67
C ARG A 122 4.21 -12.91 9.04
N GLN A 123 4.75 -13.66 8.07
CA GLN A 123 5.34 -14.97 8.35
C GLN A 123 6.54 -14.86 9.31
N HIS A 124 7.34 -13.81 9.18
CA HIS A 124 8.48 -13.55 10.08
C HIS A 124 7.98 -13.29 11.50
N LEU A 125 6.96 -12.44 11.65
CA LEU A 125 6.32 -12.16 12.93
C LEU A 125 5.82 -13.45 13.62
N LEU A 126 5.03 -14.25 12.91
CA LEU A 126 4.47 -15.50 13.43
C LEU A 126 5.55 -16.51 13.85
N ARG A 127 6.63 -16.65 13.06
CA ARG A 127 7.73 -17.57 13.36
C ARG A 127 8.48 -17.21 14.65
N HIS A 128 8.50 -15.94 15.02
CA HIS A 128 9.19 -15.45 16.21
C HIS A 128 8.25 -15.14 17.38
N GLY A 129 6.96 -15.48 17.27
CA GLY A 129 5.97 -15.14 18.30
C GLY A 129 5.77 -13.63 18.48
N LEU A 130 6.11 -12.85 17.46
CA LEU A 130 5.94 -11.40 17.41
C LEU A 130 4.64 -11.07 16.67
N GLY A 131 4.03 -9.93 16.97
CA GLY A 131 2.84 -9.44 16.27
C GLY A 131 1.56 -9.42 17.10
N TYR A 132 0.58 -8.67 16.62
CA TYR A 132 -0.72 -8.54 17.25
C TYR A 132 -1.52 -9.83 17.01
N VAL A 133 -1.44 -10.77 17.93
CA VAL A 133 -2.45 -11.82 18.02
C VAL A 133 -3.74 -11.09 18.38
N HIS A 134 -4.63 -10.89 17.41
CA HIS A 134 -5.99 -10.45 17.70
C HIS A 134 -6.58 -11.48 18.69
N LYS A 135 -6.65 -11.11 19.96
CA LYS A 135 -7.57 -11.72 20.92
C LYS A 135 -8.99 -11.25 20.60
#